data_AF-A0A520BAJ9-F1
#
_entry.id   AF-A0A520BAJ9-F1
#
_cell.length_a   1.000
_cell.length_b   1.000
_cell.length_c   1.000
_cell.angle_alpha   90.00
_cell.angle_beta   90.00
_cell.angle_gamma   90.00
#
_symmetry.space_group_name_H-M   'P 1'
#
loop_
_entity.id
_entity.type
_entity.pdbx_description
1 polymer ?
#
loop_
_entity_poly.entity_id
_entity_poly.type
_entity_poly.pdbx_seq_one_letter_code
_entity_poly.pdbx_strand_id
1 'polypeptide(L)'
;MDYQDLCYLALKNDIPITCGYVARESGNANLNFKDKLIEDLSEGIINNNSLYITNPKHIEDFYPSLHKNNLELRFLNGYYLIYKKNTNRQFIKKPSEVKKQDSIYDKISKEKVIEAKAPITVKNQIKYFIEEFNDSGTIRLKGWAFLNTSKNNSKDTIFIALSNKNKTYLSKVKPELRKDISQEYSGNLDNSGFRTTIFESDIQKGLYTLYIGVKDENEKIIFEKINPKIQVSVKIFKKLETIDKLPNQNLRAKGNLDRLQ
;
A
#
# COMPACT_ATOMS: atom_id res chain seq x y z
N MET A 1 -25.66 7.22 14.41
CA MET A 1 -24.68 6.15 14.69
C MET A 1 -23.34 6.59 14.17
N ASP A 2 -22.50 7.10 15.06
CA ASP A 2 -21.11 7.47 14.77
C ASP A 2 -20.13 6.39 15.29
N TYR A 3 -18.82 6.66 15.24
CA TYR A 3 -17.83 5.69 15.73
C TYR A 3 -17.91 5.49 17.25
N GLN A 4 -18.42 6.47 18.01
CA GLN A 4 -18.55 6.39 19.45
C GLN A 4 -19.66 5.41 19.84
N ASP A 5 -20.75 5.39 19.07
CA ASP A 5 -21.82 4.39 19.24
C ASP A 5 -21.30 2.96 19.00
N LEU A 6 -20.43 2.76 18.01
CA LEU A 6 -19.78 1.47 17.74
C LEU A 6 -18.79 1.10 18.85
N CYS A 7 -18.05 2.06 19.39
CA CYS A 7 -17.21 1.85 20.56
C CYS A 7 -18.04 1.49 21.81
N TYR A 8 -19.19 2.14 22.01
CA TYR A 8 -20.11 1.83 23.12
C TYR A 8 -20.67 0.41 23.01
N LEU A 9 -21.10 -0.01 21.83
CA LEU A 9 -21.58 -1.37 21.59
C LEU A 9 -20.48 -2.41 21.80
N ALA A 10 -19.27 -2.17 21.29
CA ALA A 10 -18.14 -3.07 21.49
C ALA A 10 -17.79 -3.23 22.98
N LEU A 11 -17.73 -2.12 23.73
CA LEU A 11 -17.52 -2.14 25.18
C LEU A 11 -18.61 -2.91 25.93
N LYS A 12 -19.89 -2.72 25.57
CA LYS A 12 -21.02 -3.43 26.19
C LYS A 12 -21.04 -4.93 25.92
N ASN A 13 -20.29 -5.39 24.92
CA ASN A 13 -20.23 -6.79 24.51
C ASN A 13 -18.84 -7.40 24.75
N ASP A 14 -17.97 -6.76 25.53
CA ASP A 14 -16.59 -7.20 25.82
C ASP A 14 -15.76 -7.49 24.55
N ILE A 15 -15.99 -6.71 23.50
CA ILE A 15 -15.27 -6.83 22.23
C ILE A 15 -14.09 -5.84 22.22
N PRO A 16 -12.83 -6.31 22.04
CA PRO A 16 -11.67 -5.43 22.01
C PRO A 16 -11.70 -4.46 20.83
N ILE A 17 -11.72 -3.16 21.11
CA ILE A 17 -11.62 -2.05 20.13
C ILE A 17 -10.14 -1.76 19.88
N THR A 18 -9.72 -1.53 18.64
CA THR A 18 -8.27 -1.56 18.34
C THR A 18 -7.59 -0.27 17.86
N CYS A 19 -8.23 0.89 17.65
CA CYS A 19 -7.48 2.17 17.56
C CYS A 19 -7.87 3.19 18.64
N GLY A 20 -9.18 3.37 18.87
CA GLY A 20 -9.68 4.35 19.85
C GLY A 20 -9.41 3.99 21.31
N TYR A 21 -9.33 2.69 21.64
CA TYR A 21 -8.99 2.21 22.98
C TYR A 21 -7.48 2.37 23.26
N VAL A 22 -6.64 1.90 22.34
CA VAL A 22 -5.17 1.98 22.48
C VAL A 22 -4.70 3.44 22.58
N ALA A 23 -5.31 4.35 21.82
CA ALA A 23 -5.02 5.79 21.89
C ALA A 23 -5.35 6.43 23.26
N ARG A 24 -6.30 5.84 24.02
CA ARG A 24 -6.65 6.31 25.38
C ARG A 24 -5.76 5.70 26.46
N GLU A 25 -5.30 4.47 26.26
CA GLU A 25 -4.41 3.76 27.18
C GLU A 25 -2.95 4.22 27.08
N SER A 26 -2.42 4.38 25.85
CA SER A 26 -1.03 4.81 25.62
C SER A 26 -0.77 5.30 24.20
N GLY A 27 -0.22 6.50 24.07
CA GLY A 27 0.17 7.07 22.77
C GLY A 27 1.17 6.21 21.98
N ASN A 28 2.17 5.63 22.65
CA ASN A 28 3.17 4.78 22.01
C ASN A 28 2.60 3.43 21.57
N ALA A 29 1.74 2.82 22.40
CA ALA A 29 1.09 1.57 22.02
C ALA A 29 0.19 1.76 20.79
N ASN A 30 -0.45 2.92 20.68
CA ASN A 30 -1.30 3.26 19.55
C ASN A 30 -0.51 3.42 18.25
N LEU A 31 0.68 4.01 18.30
CA LEU A 31 1.57 4.10 17.14
C LEU A 31 1.99 2.71 16.67
N ASN A 32 2.48 1.86 17.58
CA ASN A 32 2.89 0.50 17.24
C ASN A 32 1.73 -0.33 16.66
N PHE A 33 0.54 -0.21 17.25
CA PHE A 33 -0.64 -0.90 16.73
C PHE A 33 -1.01 -0.41 15.33
N LYS A 34 -1.04 0.92 15.12
CA LYS A 34 -1.36 1.53 13.83
C LYS A 34 -0.37 1.09 12.75
N ASP A 35 0.92 1.14 13.04
CA ASP A 35 1.97 0.77 12.08
C ASP A 35 1.86 -0.71 11.72
N LYS A 36 1.60 -1.58 12.72
CA LYS A 36 1.38 -3.00 12.48
C LYS A 36 0.12 -3.26 11.65
N LEU A 37 -0.97 -2.54 11.93
CA LEU A 37 -2.20 -2.66 11.14
C LEU A 37 -1.98 -2.23 9.68
N ILE A 38 -1.24 -1.14 9.45
CA ILE A 38 -0.93 -0.67 8.10
C ILE A 38 -0.09 -1.70 7.34
N GLU A 39 0.91 -2.29 8.00
CA GLU A 39 1.71 -3.39 7.46
C GLU A 39 0.83 -4.59 7.08
N ASP A 40 0.02 -5.09 8.01
CA ASP A 40 -0.86 -6.25 7.76
C ASP A 40 -1.84 -5.98 6.61
N LEU A 41 -2.47 -4.81 6.56
CA LEU A 41 -3.38 -4.42 5.48
C LEU A 41 -2.66 -4.31 4.13
N SER A 42 -1.42 -3.82 4.10
CA SER A 42 -0.61 -3.76 2.88
C SER A 42 -0.28 -5.13 2.30
N GLU A 43 -0.10 -6.14 3.17
CA GLU A 43 0.07 -7.55 2.81
C GLU A 43 -1.25 -8.24 2.44
N GLY A 44 -2.36 -7.55 2.70
CA GLY A 44 -3.71 -8.08 2.60
C GLY A 44 -4.03 -9.13 3.67
N ILE A 45 -3.30 -9.13 4.79
CA ILE A 45 -3.55 -9.94 5.98
C ILE A 45 -4.75 -9.34 6.72
N ILE A 46 -5.74 -10.18 7.01
CA ILE A 46 -6.97 -9.81 7.71
C ILE A 46 -7.23 -10.81 8.83
N ASN A 47 -7.39 -10.30 10.05
CA ASN A 47 -7.86 -11.09 11.17
C ASN A 47 -9.32 -11.54 10.96
N ASN A 48 -9.56 -12.86 11.05
CA ASN A 48 -10.86 -13.49 10.83
C ASN A 48 -11.93 -13.05 11.84
N ASN A 49 -11.50 -12.65 13.04
CA ASN A 49 -12.38 -12.34 14.17
C ASN A 49 -12.56 -10.83 14.36
N SER A 50 -12.11 -10.01 13.41
CA SER A 50 -12.16 -8.56 13.50
C SER A 50 -13.21 -7.97 12.55
N LEU A 51 -13.94 -6.99 13.06
CA LEU A 51 -14.73 -6.05 12.26
C LEU A 51 -13.91 -4.77 12.09
N TYR A 52 -13.59 -4.43 10.85
CA TYR A 52 -12.94 -3.18 10.52
C TYR A 52 -13.98 -2.17 10.09
N ILE A 53 -13.85 -0.95 10.61
CA ILE A 53 -14.74 0.16 10.30
C ILE A 53 -13.87 1.26 9.72
N THR A 54 -14.14 1.61 8.47
CA THR A 54 -13.37 2.63 7.76
C THR A 54 -14.31 3.61 7.04
N ASN A 55 -13.77 4.70 6.55
CA ASN A 55 -14.51 5.69 5.78
C ASN A 55 -14.00 5.70 4.32
N PRO A 56 -14.65 6.43 3.40
CA PRO A 56 -14.21 6.49 2.00
C PRO A 56 -12.78 7.01 1.78
N LYS A 57 -12.22 7.76 2.72
CA LYS A 57 -10.83 8.26 2.63
C LYS A 57 -9.79 7.16 2.86
N HIS A 58 -10.14 6.11 3.62
CA HIS A 58 -9.22 5.06 4.06
C HIS A 58 -9.60 3.66 3.53
N ILE A 59 -10.53 3.57 2.57
CA ILE A 59 -10.93 2.29 1.99
C ILE A 59 -9.81 1.65 1.14
N GLU A 60 -8.93 2.48 0.59
CA GLU A 60 -7.79 2.05 -0.26
C GLU A 60 -6.81 1.15 0.51
N ASP A 61 -6.70 1.30 1.83
CA ASP A 61 -5.86 0.44 2.66
C ASP A 61 -6.32 -1.03 2.64
N PHE A 62 -7.59 -1.29 2.30
CA PHE A 62 -8.17 -2.63 2.20
C PHE A 62 -8.15 -3.21 0.79
N TYR A 63 -7.70 -2.45 -0.21
CA TYR A 63 -7.67 -2.91 -1.60
C TYR A 63 -6.89 -4.21 -1.80
N PRO A 64 -5.72 -4.45 -1.17
CA PRO A 64 -5.01 -5.72 -1.29
C PRO A 64 -5.87 -6.94 -0.90
N SER A 65 -6.65 -6.83 0.17
CA SER A 65 -7.56 -7.90 0.62
C SER A 65 -8.82 -7.98 -0.23
N LEU A 66 -9.43 -6.84 -0.57
CA LEU A 66 -10.61 -6.79 -1.43
C LEU A 66 -10.33 -7.38 -2.82
N HIS A 67 -9.15 -7.11 -3.39
CA HIS A 67 -8.68 -7.68 -4.65
C HIS A 67 -8.59 -9.22 -4.58
N LYS A 68 -8.17 -9.79 -3.45
CA LYS A 68 -8.15 -11.24 -3.20
C LYS A 68 -9.55 -11.84 -2.98
N ASN A 69 -10.62 -11.02 -3.01
CA ASN A 69 -12.02 -11.41 -2.78
C ASN A 69 -12.23 -12.20 -1.47
N ASN A 70 -11.41 -11.93 -0.44
CA ASN A 70 -11.46 -12.62 0.85
C ASN A 70 -12.27 -11.86 1.90
N LEU A 71 -12.77 -10.66 1.56
CA LEU A 71 -13.52 -9.77 2.42
C LEU A 71 -14.97 -9.63 1.97
N GLU A 72 -15.83 -9.36 2.93
CA GLU A 72 -17.17 -8.86 2.72
C GLU A 72 -17.25 -7.39 3.14
N LEU A 73 -17.96 -6.61 2.33
CA LEU A 73 -18.14 -5.16 2.50
C LEU A 73 -19.62 -4.85 2.74
N ARG A 74 -19.89 -3.98 3.72
CA ARG A 74 -21.20 -3.35 3.94
C ARG A 74 -21.03 -1.84 4.06
N PHE A 75 -22.10 -1.11 3.78
CA PHE A 75 -22.09 0.36 3.87
C PHE A 75 -23.21 0.87 4.75
N LEU A 76 -22.83 1.56 5.83
CA LEU A 76 -23.76 2.09 6.82
C LEU A 76 -23.35 3.51 7.22
N ASN A 77 -24.27 4.47 7.02
CA ASN A 77 -24.15 5.84 7.53
C ASN A 77 -22.81 6.55 7.24
N GLY A 78 -22.26 6.39 6.04
CA GLY A 78 -20.98 7.03 5.69
C GLY A 78 -19.75 6.13 5.88
N TYR A 79 -19.91 4.96 6.51
CA TYR A 79 -18.83 4.06 6.85
C TYR A 79 -18.92 2.74 6.10
N TYR A 80 -17.75 2.15 5.86
CA TYR A 80 -17.59 0.78 5.40
C TYR A 80 -17.35 -0.13 6.59
N LEU A 81 -18.14 -1.20 6.65
CA LEU A 81 -17.95 -2.31 7.57
C LEU A 81 -17.31 -3.45 6.78
N ILE A 82 -16.13 -3.89 7.21
CA ILE A 82 -15.30 -4.85 6.50
C ILE A 82 -14.98 -6.01 7.44
N TYR A 83 -15.21 -7.22 6.98
CA TYR A 83 -14.91 -8.44 7.72
C TYR A 83 -14.61 -9.57 6.76
N LYS A 84 -13.96 -10.63 7.24
CA LYS A 84 -13.63 -11.78 6.40
C LYS A 84 -14.91 -12.48 5.93
N LYS A 85 -14.97 -12.80 4.64
CA LYS A 85 -16.12 -13.49 4.06
C LYS A 85 -16.28 -14.85 4.73
N ASN A 86 -17.47 -15.11 5.29
CA ASN A 86 -17.82 -16.40 5.90
C ASN A 86 -18.88 -17.08 5.03
N THR A 87 -18.59 -18.27 4.51
CA THR A 87 -19.50 -19.03 3.63
C THR A 87 -20.85 -19.35 4.28
N ASN A 88 -20.92 -19.34 5.61
CA ASN A 88 -22.11 -19.74 6.37
C ASN A 88 -23.03 -18.58 6.75
N ARG A 89 -22.70 -17.34 6.36
CA ARG A 89 -23.55 -16.15 6.65
C ARG A 89 -23.72 -15.33 5.38
N GLN A 90 -24.93 -15.34 4.82
CA GLN A 90 -25.31 -14.43 3.73
C GLN A 90 -26.24 -13.36 4.31
N PHE A 91 -25.79 -12.11 4.31
CA PHE A 91 -26.68 -10.99 4.66
C PHE A 91 -27.26 -10.39 3.38
N ILE A 92 -28.56 -10.13 3.36
CA ILE A 92 -29.22 -9.44 2.25
C ILE A 92 -28.66 -8.02 2.14
N LYS A 93 -28.15 -7.65 0.96
CA LYS A 93 -27.61 -6.31 0.70
C LYS A 93 -28.69 -5.39 0.16
N LYS A 94 -28.69 -4.14 0.62
CA LYS A 94 -29.54 -3.12 0.00
C LYS A 94 -28.99 -2.74 -1.37
N PRO A 95 -29.82 -2.36 -2.36
CA PRO A 95 -29.34 -1.96 -3.69
C PRO A 95 -28.31 -0.83 -3.66
N SER A 96 -28.43 0.09 -2.70
CA SER A 96 -27.45 1.18 -2.49
C SER A 96 -26.08 0.69 -2.01
N GLU A 97 -26.03 -0.40 -1.25
CA GLU A 97 -24.77 -1.03 -0.82
C GLU A 97 -24.10 -1.75 -1.98
N VAL A 98 -24.89 -2.47 -2.79
CA VAL A 98 -24.38 -3.16 -4.00
C VAL A 98 -23.71 -2.16 -4.93
N LYS A 99 -24.37 -1.05 -5.26
CA LYS A 99 -23.77 0.01 -6.10
C LYS A 99 -22.45 0.55 -5.55
N LYS A 100 -22.35 0.74 -4.23
CA LYS A 100 -21.11 1.23 -3.59
C LYS A 100 -20.00 0.20 -3.62
N GLN A 101 -20.36 -1.07 -3.42
CA GLN A 101 -19.44 -2.17 -3.52
C GLN A 101 -18.91 -2.29 -4.95
N ASP A 102 -19.79 -2.33 -5.96
CA ASP A 102 -19.41 -2.41 -7.37
C ASP A 102 -18.48 -1.26 -7.75
N SER A 103 -18.78 -0.03 -7.30
CA SER A 103 -17.90 1.13 -7.51
C SER A 103 -16.49 0.96 -6.94
N ILE A 104 -16.31 0.21 -5.84
CA ILE A 104 -14.98 -0.08 -5.29
C ILE A 104 -14.27 -1.14 -6.13
N TYR A 105 -14.96 -2.22 -6.49
CA TYR A 105 -14.36 -3.25 -7.35
C TYR A 105 -14.01 -2.71 -8.75
N ASP A 106 -14.80 -1.77 -9.27
CA ASP A 106 -14.50 -1.06 -10.51
C ASP A 106 -13.23 -0.19 -10.38
N LYS A 107 -12.99 0.42 -9.22
CA LYS A 107 -11.74 1.17 -8.98
C LYS A 107 -10.55 0.22 -8.92
N ILE A 108 -10.64 -0.85 -8.13
CA ILE A 108 -9.60 -1.86 -7.99
C ILE A 108 -9.24 -2.46 -9.36
N SER A 109 -10.25 -2.78 -10.18
CA SER A 109 -10.02 -3.36 -11.52
C SER A 109 -9.45 -2.37 -12.55
N LYS A 110 -9.62 -1.06 -12.35
CA LYS A 110 -9.05 0.01 -13.20
C LYS A 110 -7.60 0.35 -12.83
N GLU A 111 -7.13 -0.02 -11.64
CA GLU A 111 -5.73 0.15 -11.19
C GLU A 111 -4.75 -0.85 -11.82
N LYS A 112 -5.18 -1.56 -12.87
CA LYS A 112 -4.35 -2.49 -13.63
C LYS A 112 -3.19 -1.78 -14.32
N VAL A 113 -2.05 -2.46 -14.30
CA VAL A 113 -0.91 -2.09 -15.13
C VAL A 113 -1.18 -2.41 -16.60
N ILE A 114 -0.55 -1.64 -17.48
CA ILE A 114 -0.53 -1.92 -18.92
C ILE A 114 0.88 -2.32 -19.34
N GLU A 115 0.99 -3.31 -20.22
CA GLU A 115 2.27 -3.66 -20.83
C GLU A 115 2.70 -2.54 -21.79
N ALA A 116 3.97 -2.14 -21.73
CA ALA A 116 4.51 -1.01 -22.46
C ALA A 116 5.89 -1.33 -23.04
N LYS A 117 6.35 -0.44 -23.93
CA LYS A 117 7.75 -0.46 -24.40
C LYS A 117 8.71 -0.13 -23.25
N ALA A 118 9.98 -0.50 -23.41
CA ALA A 118 11.02 -0.18 -22.45
C ALA A 118 11.08 1.33 -22.16
N PRO A 119 11.32 1.73 -20.89
CA PRO A 119 11.34 3.13 -20.50
C PRO A 119 12.51 3.87 -21.14
N ILE A 120 12.25 5.03 -21.73
CA ILE A 120 13.31 5.94 -22.21
C ILE A 120 13.88 6.67 -20.99
N THR A 121 15.07 6.28 -20.58
CA THR A 121 15.68 6.80 -19.36
C THR A 121 16.53 8.03 -19.61
N VAL A 122 16.36 9.05 -18.77
CA VAL A 122 17.23 10.22 -18.70
C VAL A 122 17.71 10.38 -17.25
N LYS A 123 18.92 10.90 -17.06
CA LYS A 123 19.47 11.13 -15.72
C LYS A 123 19.25 12.58 -15.33
N ASN A 124 18.90 12.81 -14.05
CA ASN A 124 18.81 14.13 -13.42
C ASN A 124 17.82 15.10 -14.09
N GLN A 125 16.81 14.58 -14.80
CA GLN A 125 15.74 15.41 -15.38
C GLN A 125 14.47 15.39 -14.55
N ILE A 126 14.30 14.42 -13.65
CA ILE A 126 13.16 14.34 -12.76
C ILE A 126 13.65 14.60 -11.33
N LYS A 127 13.14 15.64 -10.68
CA LYS A 127 13.26 15.77 -9.23
C LYS A 127 12.14 14.96 -8.60
N TYR A 128 12.48 14.13 -7.62
CA TYR A 128 11.49 13.31 -6.93
C TYR A 128 11.91 12.98 -5.50
N PHE A 129 10.92 12.57 -4.70
CA PHE A 129 11.12 11.94 -3.41
C PHE A 129 10.04 10.90 -3.19
N ILE A 130 10.43 9.74 -2.65
CA ILE A 130 9.51 8.66 -2.29
C ILE A 130 9.31 8.72 -0.78
N GLU A 131 8.10 9.09 -0.38
CA GLU A 131 7.71 9.23 1.02
C GLU A 131 7.35 7.89 1.65
N GLU A 132 6.70 7.03 0.86
CA GLU A 132 6.22 5.74 1.32
C GLU A 132 6.47 4.71 0.22
N PHE A 133 7.09 3.59 0.60
CA PHE A 133 7.34 2.47 -0.27
C PHE A 133 7.11 1.17 0.49
N ASN A 134 6.24 0.32 -0.05
CA ASN A 134 5.96 -1.01 0.48
C ASN A 134 5.88 -2.01 -0.69
N ASP A 135 6.57 -3.14 -0.54
CA ASP A 135 6.65 -4.25 -1.51
C ASP A 135 6.35 -5.56 -0.80
N SER A 136 5.06 -5.77 -0.46
CA SER A 136 4.64 -6.91 0.35
C SER A 136 3.44 -7.64 -0.30
N GLY A 137 3.57 -8.01 -1.57
CA GLY A 137 2.50 -8.64 -2.37
C GLY A 137 1.63 -7.64 -3.14
N THR A 138 1.67 -6.38 -2.74
CA THR A 138 1.28 -5.22 -3.55
C THR A 138 2.36 -4.17 -3.42
N ILE A 139 2.64 -3.46 -4.51
CA ILE A 139 3.62 -2.38 -4.50
C ILE A 139 2.85 -1.08 -4.25
N ARG A 140 3.02 -0.50 -3.06
CA ARG A 140 2.43 0.80 -2.70
C ARG A 140 3.50 1.86 -2.72
N LEU A 141 3.23 2.95 -3.43
CA LEU A 141 4.12 4.09 -3.52
C LEU A 141 3.37 5.38 -3.24
N LYS A 142 4.00 6.26 -2.47
CA LYS A 142 3.59 7.65 -2.32
C LYS A 142 4.83 8.54 -2.42
N GLY A 143 4.68 9.68 -3.07
CA GLY A 143 5.77 10.63 -3.18
C GLY A 143 5.39 11.86 -3.97
N TRP A 144 6.41 12.53 -4.47
CA TRP A 144 6.26 13.60 -5.44
C TRP A 144 7.32 13.52 -6.52
N ALA A 145 7.00 14.03 -7.71
CA ALA A 145 7.94 14.16 -8.81
C ALA A 145 7.55 15.30 -9.75
N PHE A 146 8.55 15.93 -10.38
CA PHE A 146 8.36 16.91 -11.44
C PHE A 146 9.63 17.04 -12.30
N LEU A 147 9.49 17.62 -13.49
CA LEU A 147 10.62 17.90 -14.36
C LEU A 147 11.50 19.00 -13.78
N ASN A 148 12.80 18.72 -13.61
CA ASN A 148 13.78 19.64 -13.04
C ASN A 148 13.89 20.97 -13.80
N THR A 149 13.58 20.95 -15.11
CA THR A 149 13.57 22.12 -15.99
C THR A 149 12.27 22.92 -15.96
N SER A 150 11.20 22.38 -15.37
CA SER A 150 9.88 23.04 -15.36
C SER A 150 9.61 23.78 -14.05
N LYS A 151 8.94 24.93 -14.18
CA LYS A 151 8.35 25.68 -13.07
C LYS A 151 6.82 25.57 -13.02
N ASN A 152 6.23 24.78 -13.91
CA ASN A 152 4.79 24.56 -13.97
C ASN A 152 4.48 23.12 -14.40
N ASN A 153 3.76 22.38 -13.56
CA ASN A 153 3.38 21.00 -13.84
C ASN A 153 1.87 20.79 -14.00
N SER A 154 1.11 21.86 -14.29
CA SER A 154 -0.36 21.78 -14.39
C SER A 154 -0.89 20.82 -15.44
N LYS A 155 -0.07 20.46 -16.43
CA LYS A 155 -0.38 19.50 -17.49
C LYS A 155 0.42 18.21 -17.40
N ASP A 156 1.31 18.10 -16.42
CA ASP A 156 2.18 16.94 -16.31
C ASP A 156 1.38 15.73 -15.80
N THR A 157 1.79 14.54 -16.22
CA THR A 157 1.24 13.28 -15.69
C THR A 157 2.37 12.39 -15.19
N ILE A 158 2.25 11.92 -13.96
CA ILE A 158 3.22 11.03 -13.33
C ILE A 158 2.84 9.56 -13.60
N PHE A 159 3.86 8.73 -13.83
CA PHE A 159 3.73 7.30 -14.02
C PHE A 159 4.75 6.55 -13.18
N ILE A 160 4.42 5.31 -12.85
CA ILE A 160 5.37 4.35 -12.31
C ILE A 160 5.56 3.25 -13.33
N ALA A 161 6.80 2.90 -13.64
CA ALA A 161 7.12 1.76 -14.51
C ALA A 161 7.94 0.70 -13.78
N LEU A 162 7.57 -0.56 -14.01
CA LEU A 162 8.29 -1.74 -13.58
C LEU A 162 8.86 -2.39 -14.83
N SER A 163 10.18 -2.35 -14.98
CA SER A 163 10.85 -2.87 -16.18
C SER A 163 11.92 -3.91 -15.84
N ASN A 164 11.95 -4.98 -16.62
CA ASN A 164 13.03 -5.95 -16.63
C ASN A 164 13.52 -6.17 -18.07
N LYS A 165 14.38 -7.18 -18.30
CA LYS A 165 14.94 -7.45 -19.65
C LYS A 165 13.87 -7.83 -20.70
N ASN A 166 12.72 -8.34 -20.27
CA ASN A 166 11.71 -8.95 -21.13
C ASN A 166 10.45 -8.10 -21.26
N LYS A 167 10.02 -7.45 -20.17
CA LYS A 167 8.73 -6.76 -20.08
C LYS A 167 8.84 -5.46 -19.31
N THR A 168 8.00 -4.51 -19.72
CA THR A 168 7.75 -3.27 -18.97
C THR A 168 6.26 -3.14 -18.69
N TYR A 169 5.93 -2.82 -17.46
CA TYR A 169 4.58 -2.53 -17.00
C TYR A 169 4.51 -1.07 -16.58
N LEU A 170 3.50 -0.35 -17.07
CA LEU A 170 3.25 1.04 -16.73
C LEU A 170 1.99 1.12 -15.86
N SER A 171 2.11 1.78 -14.72
CA SER A 171 0.99 2.10 -13.83
C SER A 171 0.70 3.60 -13.87
N LYS A 172 -0.59 3.92 -13.94
CA LYS A 172 -1.06 5.29 -13.70
C LYS A 172 -1.07 5.55 -12.20
N VAL A 173 -0.74 6.77 -11.81
CA VAL A 173 -0.82 7.19 -10.41
C VAL A 173 -2.07 8.03 -10.18
N LYS A 174 -2.52 8.05 -8.94
CA LYS A 174 -3.50 9.01 -8.45
C LYS A 174 -2.77 10.30 -8.08
N PRO A 175 -3.15 11.45 -8.64
CA PRO A 175 -2.50 12.72 -8.29
C PRO A 175 -2.86 13.15 -6.87
N GLU A 176 -1.89 13.73 -6.17
CA GLU A 176 -2.07 14.37 -4.86
C GLU A 176 -1.52 15.80 -4.92
N LEU A 177 -2.29 16.79 -4.43
CA LEU A 177 -1.85 18.18 -4.43
C LEU A 177 -0.76 18.43 -3.38
N ARG A 178 0.31 19.13 -3.78
CA ARG A 178 1.51 19.39 -2.98
C ARG A 178 1.96 20.85 -3.04
N LYS A 179 1.24 21.68 -2.30
CA LYS A 179 1.53 23.12 -2.18
C LYS A 179 2.87 23.43 -1.53
N ASP A 180 3.32 22.56 -0.65
CA ASP A 180 4.63 22.61 -0.02
C ASP A 180 5.77 22.52 -1.04
N ILE A 181 5.60 21.73 -2.10
CA ILE A 181 6.60 21.59 -3.18
C ILE A 181 6.65 22.85 -4.04
N SER A 182 5.49 23.46 -4.35
CA SER A 182 5.43 24.76 -5.02
C SER A 182 6.10 25.87 -4.24
N GLN A 183 5.95 25.87 -2.91
CA GLN A 183 6.59 26.83 -2.01
C GLN A 183 8.11 26.66 -1.99
N GLU A 184 8.59 25.43 -1.76
CA GLU A 184 10.02 25.12 -1.68
C GLU A 184 10.76 25.44 -2.99
N TYR A 185 10.19 25.07 -4.13
CA TYR A 185 10.84 25.22 -5.42
C TYR A 185 10.43 26.46 -6.21
N SER A 186 9.62 27.34 -5.62
CA SER A 186 9.17 28.62 -6.21
C SER A 186 8.61 28.42 -7.64
N GLY A 187 7.47 27.74 -7.76
CA GLY A 187 6.79 27.48 -9.03
C GLY A 187 5.36 26.96 -8.84
N ASN A 188 4.63 26.74 -9.94
CA ASN A 188 3.32 26.09 -9.92
C ASN A 188 3.49 24.57 -10.03
N LEU A 189 3.91 23.94 -8.94
CA LEU A 189 4.26 22.52 -8.88
C LEU A 189 3.27 21.70 -8.05
N ASP A 190 2.06 22.22 -7.83
CA ASP A 190 1.04 21.61 -6.96
C ASP A 190 0.66 20.20 -7.41
N ASN A 191 0.77 19.87 -8.71
CA ASN A 191 0.42 18.55 -9.25
C ASN A 191 1.59 17.55 -9.24
N SER A 192 2.58 17.77 -8.36
CA SER A 192 3.77 16.91 -8.27
C SER A 192 3.53 15.68 -7.41
N GLY A 193 2.55 15.69 -6.52
CA GLY A 193 2.28 14.58 -5.62
C GLY A 193 1.60 13.40 -6.31
N PHE A 194 1.92 12.20 -5.86
CA PHE A 194 1.30 10.99 -6.36
C PHE A 194 1.15 9.91 -5.29
N ARG A 195 0.17 9.03 -5.52
CA ARG A 195 -0.01 7.76 -4.83
C ARG A 195 -0.38 6.68 -5.85
N THR A 196 0.13 5.46 -5.68
CA THR A 196 -0.31 4.31 -6.47
C THR A 196 -0.23 3.02 -5.67
N THR A 197 -1.10 2.07 -6.03
CA THR A 197 -1.08 0.68 -5.59
C THR A 197 -1.00 -0.17 -6.85
N ILE A 198 -0.02 -1.05 -6.92
CA ILE A 198 0.19 -1.96 -8.04
C ILE A 198 0.05 -3.38 -7.52
N PHE A 199 -0.91 -4.13 -8.09
CA PHE A 199 -1.11 -5.53 -7.72
C PHE A 199 -0.12 -6.41 -8.47
N GLU A 200 0.74 -7.13 -7.73
CA GLU A 200 1.72 -8.05 -8.33
C GLU A 200 1.06 -9.18 -9.12
N SER A 201 -0.22 -9.49 -8.85
CA SER A 201 -1.00 -10.49 -9.61
C SER A 201 -1.20 -10.13 -11.08
N ASP A 202 -1.10 -8.85 -11.44
CA ASP A 202 -1.24 -8.37 -12.83
C ASP A 202 0.11 -8.36 -13.58
N ILE A 203 1.20 -8.73 -12.89
CA ILE A 203 2.57 -8.63 -13.39
C ILE A 203 3.16 -10.03 -13.51
N GLN A 204 3.90 -10.27 -14.59
CA GLN A 204 4.65 -11.51 -14.71
C GLN A 204 5.72 -11.58 -13.62
N LYS A 205 5.87 -12.74 -12.98
CA LYS A 205 6.91 -12.97 -11.97
C LYS A 205 8.30 -12.63 -12.51
N GLY A 206 9.11 -11.91 -11.72
CA GLY A 206 10.47 -11.54 -12.11
C GLY A 206 11.08 -10.46 -11.21
N LEU A 207 12.35 -10.17 -11.47
CA LEU A 207 13.05 -9.05 -10.82
C LEU A 207 12.88 -7.80 -11.68
N TYR A 208 12.28 -6.75 -11.11
CA TYR A 208 11.97 -5.52 -11.81
C TYR A 208 12.78 -4.35 -11.25
N THR A 209 13.15 -3.44 -12.14
CA THR A 209 13.64 -2.13 -11.77
C THR A 209 12.46 -1.16 -11.77
N LEU A 210 12.35 -0.38 -10.71
CA LEU A 210 11.35 0.67 -10.60
C LEU A 210 11.85 1.95 -11.28
N TYR A 211 10.94 2.61 -12.00
CA TYR A 211 11.17 3.91 -12.61
C TYR A 211 10.00 4.84 -12.27
N ILE A 212 10.32 6.12 -12.13
CA ILE A 212 9.35 7.20 -12.12
C ILE A 212 9.37 7.90 -13.47
N GLY A 213 8.20 8.08 -14.05
CA GLY A 213 8.02 8.75 -15.33
C GLY A 213 7.25 10.04 -15.16
N VAL A 214 7.64 11.07 -15.90
CA VAL A 214 6.85 12.30 -16.07
C VAL A 214 6.57 12.48 -17.55
N LYS A 215 5.29 12.60 -17.89
CA LYS A 215 4.82 13.02 -19.20
C LYS A 215 4.57 14.51 -19.18
N ASP A 216 5.23 15.24 -20.09
CA ASP A 216 5.02 16.67 -20.27
C ASP A 216 3.81 16.98 -21.17
N GLU A 217 3.56 18.26 -21.39
CA GLU A 217 2.50 18.74 -22.30
C GLU A 217 2.70 18.37 -23.77
N ASN A 218 3.91 17.95 -24.16
CA ASN A 218 4.23 17.50 -25.51
C ASN A 218 4.03 15.98 -25.68
N GLU A 219 3.38 15.33 -24.71
CA GLU A 219 3.12 13.90 -24.68
C GLU A 219 4.40 13.04 -24.63
N LYS A 220 5.55 13.64 -24.29
CA LYS A 220 6.81 12.92 -24.15
C LYS A 220 6.94 12.42 -22.72
N ILE A 221 7.05 11.11 -22.56
CA ILE A 221 7.35 10.47 -21.27
C ILE A 221 8.85 10.24 -21.16
N ILE A 222 9.45 10.79 -20.11
CA ILE A 222 10.82 10.48 -19.72
C ILE A 222 10.81 9.76 -18.39
N PHE A 223 11.74 8.83 -18.20
CA PHE A 223 11.83 8.03 -16.98
C PHE A 223 13.16 8.23 -16.28
N GLU A 224 13.12 8.18 -14.96
CA GLU A 224 14.29 8.13 -14.11
C GLU A 224 14.21 6.90 -13.20
N LYS A 225 15.35 6.23 -13.03
CA LYS A 225 15.41 5.01 -12.22
C LYS A 225 15.31 5.36 -10.75
N ILE A 226 14.47 4.63 -10.01
CA ILE A 226 14.39 4.68 -8.55
C ILE A 226 15.21 3.52 -8.00
N ASN A 227 16.05 3.78 -6.99
CA ASN A 227 16.71 2.73 -6.21
C ASN A 227 15.91 2.56 -4.92
N PRO A 228 14.97 1.60 -4.87
CA PRO A 228 15.38 0.20 -4.81
C PRO A 228 14.99 -0.66 -6.03
N LYS A 229 15.71 -1.78 -6.21
CA LYS A 229 15.25 -2.88 -7.08
C LYS A 229 14.05 -3.55 -6.39
N ILE A 230 13.02 -3.89 -7.15
CA ILE A 230 11.81 -4.53 -6.63
C ILE A 230 11.81 -5.99 -7.06
N GLN A 231 11.60 -6.87 -6.08
CA GLN A 231 11.43 -8.28 -6.36
C GLN A 231 9.94 -8.59 -6.33
N VAL A 232 9.33 -8.58 -7.51
CA VAL A 232 7.96 -9.10 -7.68
C VAL A 232 8.02 -10.60 -7.44
N SER A 233 7.61 -10.98 -6.23
CA SER A 233 8.00 -12.21 -5.57
C SER A 233 7.06 -13.36 -5.97
N VAL A 234 7.63 -14.49 -6.42
CA VAL A 234 7.49 -15.68 -5.56
C VAL A 234 8.32 -15.32 -4.35
N LYS A 235 7.78 -15.36 -3.11
CA LYS A 235 8.62 -15.22 -1.91
C LYS A 235 9.72 -16.25 -2.06
N ILE A 236 10.90 -15.85 -2.55
CA ILE A 236 12.06 -16.70 -2.51
C ILE A 236 12.45 -16.57 -1.04
N PHE A 237 11.88 -17.45 -0.21
CA PHE A 237 12.54 -17.82 1.03
C PHE A 237 14.00 -17.95 0.65
N LYS A 238 14.88 -17.14 1.25
CA LYS A 238 16.32 -17.41 1.24
C LYS A 238 16.41 -18.92 1.39
N LYS A 239 16.95 -19.63 0.37
CA LYS A 239 17.16 -21.06 0.48
C LYS A 239 17.87 -21.23 1.81
N LEU A 240 17.22 -21.87 2.79
CA LEU A 240 17.84 -22.13 4.08
C LEU A 240 19.20 -22.72 3.76
N GLU A 241 20.27 -22.06 4.20
CA GLU A 241 21.58 -22.66 4.10
C GLU A 241 21.49 -23.96 4.87
N THR A 242 21.59 -25.08 4.15
CA THR A 242 21.74 -26.37 4.79
C THR A 242 23.07 -26.30 5.51
N ILE A 243 23.03 -26.29 6.84
CA ILE A 243 24.24 -26.36 7.64
C ILE A 243 24.79 -27.77 7.45
N ASP A 244 25.79 -27.94 6.59
CA ASP A 244 26.41 -29.25 6.34
C ASP A 244 27.20 -29.77 7.54
N LYS A 245 27.40 -28.92 8.56
CA LYS A 245 27.94 -29.27 9.88
C LYS A 245 27.23 -28.49 10.96
N LEU A 246 26.78 -29.19 12.00
CA LEU A 246 26.34 -28.56 13.24
C LEU A 246 27.48 -27.67 13.79
N PRO A 247 27.18 -26.48 14.32
CA PRO A 247 28.18 -25.69 15.03
C PRO A 247 28.81 -26.53 16.14
N ASN A 248 30.14 -26.41 16.32
CA ASN A 248 30.84 -27.09 17.40
C ASN A 248 30.10 -26.84 18.72
N GLN A 249 29.68 -27.91 19.41
CA GLN A 249 28.86 -27.86 20.64
C GLN A 249 29.55 -27.15 21.83
N ASN A 250 30.74 -26.58 21.63
CA ASN A 250 31.47 -25.84 22.65
C ASN A 250 30.98 -24.39 22.84
N LEU A 251 30.04 -23.90 22.03
CA LEU A 251 29.34 -22.64 22.31
C LEU A 251 28.07 -22.89 23.11
N ARG A 252 28.24 -23.20 24.41
CA ARG A 252 27.16 -23.02 25.37
C ARG A 252 26.88 -21.52 25.48
N ALA A 253 25.73 -21.08 24.98
CA ALA A 253 25.19 -19.79 25.37
C ALA A 253 25.03 -19.81 26.90
N LYS A 254 25.77 -18.95 27.61
CA LYS A 254 25.53 -18.73 29.04
C LYS A 254 24.16 -18.06 29.18
N GLY A 255 23.15 -18.86 29.51
CA GLY A 255 21.85 -18.35 29.91
C GLY A 255 21.97 -17.71 31.30
N ASN A 256 21.22 -16.63 31.54
CA ASN A 256 21.17 -15.91 32.81
C ASN A 256 20.55 -16.70 33.99
N LEU A 257 20.48 -18.03 33.90
CA LEU A 257 19.98 -18.91 34.96
C LEU A 257 21.09 -19.54 35.82
N ASP A 258 22.37 -19.39 35.45
CA ASP A 258 23.51 -19.87 36.24
C ASP A 258 24.02 -18.84 37.29
N ARG A 259 23.19 -17.86 37.67
CA ARG A 259 23.53 -16.83 38.69
C ARG A 259 22.70 -16.93 39.98
N LEU A 260 22.07 -18.08 40.23
CA LEU A 260 21.40 -18.37 41.49
C LEU A 260 21.90 -19.68 42.08
N GLN A 261 23.16 -19.69 42.53
CA GLN A 261 23.67 -20.48 43.66
C GLN A 261 24.79 -19.70 44.34
#